data_AF-A0A3D4UJ70-F1
#
_entry.id   AF-A0A3D4UJ70-F1
#
_cell.length_a   1.000
_cell.length_b   1.000
_cell.length_c   1.000
_cell.angle_alpha   90.00
_cell.angle_beta   90.00
_cell.angle_gamma   90.00
#
_symmetry.space_group_name_H-M   'P 1'
#
loop_
_entity.id
_entity.type
_entity.pdbx_description
1 polymer ?
#
loop_
_entity_poly.entity_id
_entity_poly.type
_entity_poly.pdbx_seq_one_letter_code
_entity_poly.pdbx_strand_id
1 'polypeptide(L)'
;GTVHDAIKDADVFIGVSVGNLLCADDVRRMNNDAIILAMANPIPEITPDEARKGGAAVIGTGRSDFPNQVNNVLAFPGIFRGAIDARATRINGRMKLAA
;
A
#
# COMPACT_ATOMS: atom_id res chain seq x y z
N GLY A 1 19.33 -5.93 10.55
CA GLY A 1 17.88 -5.74 10.62
C GLY A 1 17.27 -6.21 9.33
N THR A 2 16.31 -7.11 9.43
CA THR A 2 15.49 -7.63 8.33
C THR A 2 14.12 -6.95 8.34
N VAL A 3 13.31 -7.16 7.30
CA VAL A 3 11.91 -6.68 7.31
C VAL A 3 11.10 -7.31 8.46
N HIS A 4 11.38 -8.58 8.79
CA HIS A 4 10.74 -9.30 9.89
C HIS A 4 11.11 -8.73 11.27
N ASP A 5 12.27 -8.07 11.39
CA ASP A 5 12.63 -7.35 12.61
C ASP A 5 11.91 -6.00 12.69
N ALA A 6 11.80 -5.31 11.55
CA ALA A 6 11.23 -3.96 11.46
C ALA A 6 9.70 -3.94 11.58
N ILE A 7 9.02 -5.05 11.26
CA ILE A 7 7.56 -5.16 11.31
C ILE A 7 7.03 -5.37 12.73
N LYS A 8 7.89 -5.77 13.66
CA LYS A 8 7.49 -5.98 15.05
C LYS A 8 7.03 -4.66 15.66
N ASP A 9 5.88 -4.68 16.33
CA ASP A 9 5.25 -3.53 16.99
C ASP A 9 4.96 -2.35 16.03
N ALA A 10 4.87 -2.62 14.72
CA ALA A 10 4.53 -1.62 13.71
C ALA A 10 3.00 -1.49 13.54
N ASP A 11 2.51 -0.27 13.31
CA ASP A 11 1.09 -0.03 13.05
C ASP A 11 0.72 -0.23 11.57
N VAL A 12 1.67 0.06 10.67
CA VAL A 12 1.44 0.08 9.23
C VAL A 12 2.59 -0.57 8.49
N PHE A 13 2.27 -1.48 7.57
CA PHE A 13 3.18 -1.99 6.56
C PHE A 13 2.79 -1.48 5.17
N ILE A 14 3.73 -0.89 4.45
CA ILE A 14 3.57 -0.44 3.07
C ILE A 14 4.64 -1.12 2.22
N GLY A 15 4.22 -2.14 1.46
CA GLY A 15 5.05 -2.90 0.53
C GLY A 15 4.85 -2.43 -0.90
N VAL A 16 5.96 -2.21 -1.61
CA VAL A 16 6.01 -1.89 -3.06
C VAL A 16 7.12 -2.67 -3.77
N SER A 17 7.50 -3.83 -3.24
CA SER A 17 8.72 -4.55 -3.62
C SER A 17 8.46 -5.94 -4.23
N VAL A 18 8.79 -7.01 -3.50
CA VAL A 18 8.81 -8.40 -3.97
C VAL A 18 7.67 -9.18 -3.34
N GLY A 19 6.98 -10.01 -4.13
CA GLY A 19 5.88 -10.84 -3.65
C GLY A 19 6.31 -11.94 -2.67
N ASN A 20 5.35 -12.41 -1.85
CA ASN A 20 5.55 -13.47 -0.83
C ASN A 20 6.67 -13.16 0.18
N LEU A 21 6.81 -11.89 0.57
CA LEU A 21 7.80 -11.42 1.53
C LEU A 21 7.38 -11.67 2.98
N LEU A 22 6.08 -11.56 3.27
CA LEU A 22 5.54 -11.69 4.63
C LEU A 22 4.60 -12.90 4.74
N CYS A 23 4.47 -13.43 5.96
CA CYS A 23 3.49 -14.44 6.32
C CYS A 23 2.59 -13.98 7.47
N ALA A 24 1.58 -14.79 7.84
CA ALA A 24 0.68 -14.45 8.94
C ALA A 24 1.40 -14.25 10.29
N ASP A 25 2.52 -14.94 10.53
CA ASP A 25 3.30 -14.77 11.77
C ASP A 25 3.98 -13.40 11.87
N ASP A 26 4.38 -12.82 10.73
CA ASP A 26 4.92 -11.46 10.70
C ASP A 26 3.85 -10.45 11.10
N VAL A 27 2.63 -10.63 10.58
CA VAL A 27 1.49 -9.75 10.85
C VAL A 27 1.04 -9.87 12.31
N ARG A 28 1.08 -11.07 12.91
CA ARG A 28 0.78 -11.26 14.35
C ARG A 28 1.70 -10.48 15.28
N ARG A 29 2.89 -10.11 14.80
CA ARG A 29 3.89 -9.36 15.56
C ARG A 29 3.73 -7.84 15.42
N MET A 30 2.81 -7.37 14.59
CA MET A 30 2.44 -5.95 14.49
C MET A 30 1.56 -5.53 15.68
N ASN A 31 1.32 -4.22 15.81
CA ASN A 31 0.37 -3.70 16.79
C ASN A 31 -1.07 -4.10 16.43
N ASN A 32 -1.98 -3.94 17.41
CA ASN A 32 -3.41 -4.10 17.17
C ASN A 32 -3.90 -3.14 16.08
N ASP A 33 -4.95 -3.55 15.36
CA ASP A 33 -5.52 -2.79 14.25
C ASP A 33 -4.55 -2.47 13.10
N ALA A 34 -3.56 -3.35 12.89
CA ALA A 34 -2.55 -3.20 11.85
C ALA A 34 -3.12 -2.97 10.44
N ILE A 35 -2.49 -2.04 9.71
CA ILE A 35 -2.81 -1.71 8.32
C ILE A 35 -1.74 -2.29 7.39
N ILE A 36 -2.16 -3.05 6.38
CA ILE A 36 -1.27 -3.65 5.38
C ILE A 36 -1.63 -3.16 3.98
N LEU A 37 -0.68 -2.50 3.33
CA LEU A 37 -0.74 -2.15 1.90
C LEU A 37 0.33 -2.95 1.15
N ALA A 38 -0.05 -4.10 0.59
CA ALA A 38 0.84 -5.00 -0.15
C ALA A 38 0.67 -4.80 -1.66
N MET A 39 1.44 -3.87 -2.24
CA MET A 39 1.23 -3.35 -3.59
C MET A 39 2.15 -3.97 -4.66
N ALA A 40 2.99 -4.96 -4.31
CA ALA A 40 3.73 -5.71 -5.33
C ALA A 40 2.78 -6.38 -6.34
N ASN A 41 3.17 -6.36 -7.61
CA ASN A 41 2.43 -6.96 -8.72
C ASN A 41 3.34 -7.93 -9.50
N PRO A 42 2.80 -9.05 -10.04
CA PRO A 42 1.41 -9.52 -9.91
C PRO A 42 1.13 -10.28 -8.60
N ILE A 43 2.19 -10.60 -7.84
CA ILE A 43 2.09 -11.31 -6.57
C ILE A 43 2.39 -10.29 -5.46
N PRO A 44 1.45 -10.04 -4.54
CA PRO A 44 1.65 -9.10 -3.44
C PRO A 44 2.66 -9.65 -2.41
N GLU A 45 3.22 -8.78 -1.58
CA GLU A 45 4.11 -9.13 -0.48
C GLU A 45 3.48 -10.17 0.46
N ILE A 46 2.17 -10.09 0.65
CA ILE A 46 1.33 -11.05 1.37
C ILE A 46 -0.08 -11.00 0.76
N THR A 47 -0.74 -12.16 0.65
CA THR A 47 -2.12 -12.18 0.14
C THR A 47 -3.09 -11.66 1.20
N PRO A 48 -4.26 -11.12 0.80
CA PRO A 48 -5.23 -10.62 1.77
C PRO A 48 -5.72 -11.67 2.78
N ASP A 49 -5.89 -12.92 2.34
CA ASP A 49 -6.30 -13.99 3.24
C ASP A 49 -5.24 -14.29 4.29
N GLU A 50 -3.97 -14.30 3.90
CA GLU A 50 -2.86 -14.58 4.82
C GLU A 50 -2.64 -13.42 5.80
N ALA A 51 -2.73 -12.18 5.32
CA ALA A 51 -2.70 -10.99 6.18
C ALA A 51 -3.87 -11.00 7.20
N ARG A 52 -5.07 -11.40 6.77
CA ARG A 52 -6.24 -11.52 7.65
C ARG A 52 -6.05 -12.59 8.72
N LYS A 53 -5.47 -13.75 8.38
CA LYS A 53 -5.11 -14.79 9.37
C LYS A 53 -4.11 -14.30 10.41
N GLY A 54 -3.30 -13.32 10.05
CA GLY A 54 -2.35 -12.67 10.94
C GLY A 54 -2.95 -11.62 11.87
N GLY A 55 -4.19 -11.18 11.62
CA GLY A 55 -4.89 -10.20 12.44
C GLY A 55 -4.90 -8.77 11.89
N ALA A 56 -4.51 -8.54 10.63
CA ALA A 56 -4.60 -7.21 10.02
C ALA A 56 -6.05 -6.71 9.97
N ALA A 57 -6.28 -5.48 10.42
CA ALA A 57 -7.61 -4.85 10.42
C ALA A 57 -7.97 -4.26 9.06
N VAL A 58 -7.00 -3.65 8.37
CA VAL A 58 -7.17 -3.09 7.03
C VAL A 58 -6.13 -3.68 6.10
N ILE A 59 -6.57 -4.12 4.92
CA ILE A 59 -5.72 -4.75 3.92
C ILE A 59 -6.04 -4.14 2.56
N GLY A 60 -5.02 -3.67 1.85
CA GLY A 60 -5.10 -3.17 0.48
C GLY A 60 -4.00 -3.76 -0.39
N THR A 61 -4.27 -3.87 -1.69
CA THR A 61 -3.30 -4.41 -2.67
C THR A 61 -3.32 -3.63 -3.97
N GLY A 62 -2.37 -3.88 -4.87
CA GLY A 62 -2.42 -3.32 -6.23
C GLY A 62 -3.40 -4.03 -7.18
N ARG A 63 -3.94 -5.17 -6.78
CA ARG A 63 -4.75 -6.05 -7.61
C ARG A 63 -6.23 -5.71 -7.56
N SER A 64 -6.89 -5.78 -8.71
CA SER A 64 -8.32 -5.44 -8.86
C SER A 64 -9.27 -6.56 -8.43
N ASP A 65 -8.77 -7.79 -8.34
CA ASP A 65 -9.56 -8.94 -7.90
C ASP A 65 -9.64 -9.05 -6.36
N PHE A 66 -8.99 -8.16 -5.62
CA PHE A 66 -9.10 -8.04 -4.17
C PHE A 66 -9.77 -6.72 -3.74
N PRO A 67 -10.42 -6.68 -2.57
CA PRO A 67 -10.92 -5.42 -1.99
C PRO A 67 -9.80 -4.40 -1.75
N ASN A 68 -10.19 -3.11 -1.64
CA ASN A 68 -9.29 -2.00 -1.33
C ASN A 68 -8.09 -1.90 -2.29
N GLN A 69 -8.38 -1.93 -3.60
CA GLN A 69 -7.36 -1.76 -4.61
C GLN A 69 -6.75 -0.35 -4.53
N VAL A 70 -5.43 -0.27 -4.35
CA VAL A 70 -4.65 0.96 -4.51
C VAL A 70 -4.23 1.06 -5.96
N ASN A 71 -4.84 1.99 -6.70
CA ASN A 71 -4.61 2.15 -8.13
C ASN A 71 -4.28 3.60 -8.50
N ASN A 72 -3.25 3.77 -9.30
CA ASN A 72 -2.79 5.05 -9.83
C ASN A 72 -3.77 5.72 -10.81
N VAL A 73 -4.70 4.97 -11.41
CA VAL A 73 -5.84 5.50 -12.20
C VAL A 73 -6.68 6.49 -11.40
N LEU A 74 -6.72 6.38 -10.08
CA LEU A 74 -7.44 7.31 -9.21
C LEU A 74 -6.80 8.71 -9.16
N ALA A 75 -5.49 8.80 -9.40
CA ALA A 75 -4.73 10.03 -9.21
C ALA A 75 -4.35 10.73 -10.52
N PHE A 76 -3.77 10.00 -11.48
CA PHE A 76 -3.14 10.66 -12.64
C PHE A 76 -4.10 11.52 -13.48
N PRO A 77 -5.37 11.11 -13.77
CA PRO A 77 -6.25 11.92 -14.61
C PRO A 77 -6.54 13.29 -13.97
N GLY A 78 -6.80 13.33 -12.67
CA GLY A 78 -7.08 14.55 -11.92
C GLY A 78 -5.85 15.45 -11.79
N ILE A 79 -4.69 14.87 -11.46
CA ILE A 79 -3.42 15.61 -11.35
C ILE A 79 -3.08 16.30 -12.69
N PHE A 80 -3.14 15.55 -13.80
CA PHE A 80 -2.85 16.11 -15.11
C PHE A 80 -3.88 17.15 -15.54
N ARG A 81 -5.16 16.90 -15.28
CA ARG A 81 -6.21 17.88 -15.58
C ARG A 81 -5.96 19.20 -14.88
N GLY A 82 -5.73 19.18 -13.56
CA GLY A 82 -5.45 20.40 -12.78
C GLY A 82 -4.16 21.10 -13.21
N ALA A 83 -3.10 20.33 -13.53
CA ALA A 83 -1.84 20.89 -14.01
C ALA A 83 -1.99 21.57 -15.39
N ILE A 84 -2.74 20.97 -16.31
CA ILE A 84 -3.00 21.52 -17.65
C ILE A 84 -3.87 22.78 -17.55
N ASP A 85 -4.96 22.74 -16.78
CA ASP A 85 -5.87 23.87 -16.59
C ASP A 85 -5.13 25.10 -16.01
N ALA A 86 -4.22 24.87 -15.05
CA ALA A 86 -3.39 25.91 -14.45
C ALA A 86 -2.16 26.30 -15.29
N ARG A 87 -1.92 25.65 -16.43
CA ARG A 87 -0.68 25.76 -17.23
C ARG A 87 0.58 25.64 -16.37
N ALA A 88 0.56 24.71 -15.41
CA ALA A 88 1.64 24.51 -14.48
C ALA A 88 2.90 24.05 -15.21
N THR A 89 4.05 24.68 -14.93
CA THR A 89 5.35 24.30 -15.53
C THR A 89 5.93 23.02 -14.94
N ARG A 90 5.41 22.55 -13.80
CA ARG A 90 5.81 21.31 -13.11
C ARG A 90 4.73 20.84 -12.13
N ILE A 91 4.61 19.53 -11.95
CA ILE A 91 3.86 18.93 -10.84
C ILE A 91 4.78 18.87 -9.62
N ASN A 92 4.47 19.62 -8.58
CA ASN A 92 5.29 19.70 -7.36
C ASN A 92 4.68 18.90 -6.18
N GLY A 93 5.42 18.80 -5.06
CA GLY A 93 4.98 18.03 -3.90
C GLY A 93 3.67 18.52 -3.27
N ARG A 94 3.40 19.84 -3.29
CA ARG A 94 2.15 20.40 -2.78
C ARG A 94 0.96 20.00 -3.65
N MET A 95 1.17 19.97 -4.98
CA MET A 95 0.15 19.47 -5.92
C MET A 95 -0.14 17.98 -5.71
N LYS A 96 0.89 17.16 -5.44
CA LYS A 96 0.71 15.73 -5.14
C LYS A 96 -0.03 15.48 -3.83
N LEU A 97 0.15 16.35 -2.83
CA LEU A 97 -0.56 16.25 -1.54
C LEU A 97 -2.01 16.72 -1.63
N ALA A 98 -2.32 17.64 -2.54
CA ALA A 98 -3.65 18.19 -2.74
C ALA A 98 -4.57 17.32 -3.62
N ALA A 99 -3.98 16.41 -4.39
CA ALA A 99 -4.69 15.47 -5.25
C ALA A 99 -5.10 14.22 -4.48
#